data_AF-A0A485AYT5-F1
#
_entry.id   AF-A0A485AYT5-F1
#
_cell.length_a   1.000
_cell.length_b   1.000
_cell.length_c   1.000
_cell.angle_alpha   90.00
_cell.angle_beta   90.00
_cell.angle_gamma   90.00
#
_symmetry.space_group_name_H-M   'P 1'
#
loop_
_entity.id
_entity.type
_entity.pdbx_description
1 polymer ?
#
loop_
_entity_poly.entity_id
_entity_poly.type
_entity_poly.pdbx_seq_one_letter_code
_entity_poly.pdbx_strand_id
1 'polypeptide(L)' 'MLASVLTGNDLILVQGAGNIGKIARHLAEIKLVPQKTEEERHG' A
#
# COMPACT_ATOMS: atom_id res chain seq x y z
N MET A 1 -3.12 5.03 -6.73
CA MET A 1 -2.41 5.34 -5.48
C MET A 1 -3.36 5.04 -4.32
N LEU A 2 -3.13 3.99 -3.53
CA LEU A 2 -4.07 3.64 -2.45
C LEU A 2 -4.17 4.79 -1.42
N ALA A 3 -3.04 5.44 -1.11
CA ALA A 3 -3.02 6.54 -0.15
C ALA A 3 -3.83 7.79 -0.56
N SER A 4 -4.06 8.03 -1.86
CA SER A 4 -4.85 9.21 -2.29
C SER A 4 -6.35 9.02 -2.13
N VAL A 5 -6.81 7.79 -1.84
CA VAL A 5 -8.24 7.46 -1.70
C VAL A 5 -8.62 7.04 -0.28
N LEU A 6 -7.64 6.80 0.60
CA LEU A 6 -7.88 6.42 1.98
C LEU A 6 -8.18 7.63 2.87
N THR A 7 -9.14 7.46 3.77
CA THR A 7 -9.52 8.42 4.82
C THR A 7 -9.36 7.79 6.22
N GLY A 8 -9.41 8.62 7.28
CA GLY A 8 -9.04 8.22 8.64
C GLY A 8 -9.94 7.16 9.32
N ASN A 9 -11.06 6.78 8.71
CA ASN A 9 -12.00 5.80 9.27
C ASN A 9 -12.29 4.63 8.31
N ASP A 10 -11.37 4.37 7.39
CA ASP A 10 -11.56 3.33 6.39
C ASP A 10 -11.24 1.93 6.93
N LEU A 11 -12.05 0.96 6.53
CA LEU A 11 -11.75 -0.46 6.67
C LEU A 11 -11.23 -1.00 5.33
N ILE A 12 -10.00 -1.52 5.32
CA ILE A 12 -9.36 -2.02 4.10
C ILE A 12 -9.51 -3.53 4.03
N LEU A 13 -10.14 -4.03 2.96
CA LEU A 13 -10.21 -5.44 2.63
C LEU A 13 -9.20 -5.77 1.54
N VAL A 14 -8.26 -6.67 1.85
CA VAL A 14 -7.29 -7.19 0.87
C VAL A 14 -7.73 -8.60 0.46
N GLN A 15 -8.23 -8.75 -0.77
CA GLN A 15 -8.95 -9.96 -1.21
C GLN A 15 -8.36 -10.55 -2.51
N GLY A 16 -8.36 -11.88 -2.62
CA GLY A 16 -7.89 -12.60 -3.81
C GLY A 16 -7.25 -13.95 -3.47
N ALA A 17 -6.53 -14.53 -4.44
CA ALA A 17 -5.70 -15.73 -4.27
C ALA A 17 -4.30 -15.50 -4.86
N GLY A 18 -3.35 -16.40 -4.57
CA GLY A 18 -1.97 -16.29 -5.05
C GLY A 18 -1.13 -15.32 -4.20
N ASN A 19 -0.61 -14.25 -4.81
CA ASN A 19 0.31 -13.32 -4.14
C ASN A 19 -0.35 -12.38 -3.12
N ILE A 20 -1.68 -12.45 -2.96
CA ILE A 20 -2.42 -11.51 -2.12
C ILE A 20 -1.95 -11.49 -0.66
N GLY A 21 -1.56 -12.65 -0.11
CA GLY A 21 -1.05 -12.74 1.26
C GLY A 21 0.27 -12.00 1.44
N LYS A 22 1.14 -12.02 0.42
CA LYS A 22 2.40 -11.26 0.43
C LYS A 22 2.15 -9.75 0.34
N ILE A 23 1.19 -9.34 -0.48
CA ILE A 23 0.79 -7.93 -0.60
C ILE A 23 0.20 -7.43 0.71
N ALA A 24 -0.75 -8.17 1.31
CA ALA A 24 -1.34 -7.82 2.60
C ALA A 24 -0.29 -7.69 3.70
N ARG A 25 0.65 -8.64 3.77
CA ARG A 25 1.78 -8.61 4.71
C ARG A 25 2.65 -7.36 4.49
N HIS A 26 3.04 -7.08 3.24
CA HIS A 26 3.87 -5.92 2.93
C HIS A 26 3.18 -4.60 3.31
N LEU A 27 1.89 -4.44 2.96
CA LEU A 27 1.10 -3.25 3.31
C LEU A 27 1.00 -3.04 4.83
N ALA A 28 0.89 -4.13 5.60
CA ALA A 28 0.89 -4.09 7.06
C ALA A 28 2.27 -3.70 7.62
N GLU A 29 3.35 -4.26 7.07
CA GLU A 29 4.73 -3.96 7.47
C GLU A 29 5.08 -2.49 7.27
N ILE A 30 4.67 -1.88 6.15
CA ILE A 30 4.90 -0.46 5.86
C ILE A 30 3.83 0.46 6.47
N LYS A 31 2.86 -0.08 7.21
CA LYS A 31 1.74 0.66 7.83
C LYS A 31 0.99 1.55 6.85
N LEU A 32 0.81 1.08 5.61
CA LEU A 32 0.17 1.81 4.51
C LEU A 32 0.83 3.16 4.16
N VAL A 33 2.03 3.43 4.68
CA VAL A 33 2.81 4.60 4.30
C VAL A 33 3.39 4.35 2.91
N PRO A 34 3.07 5.18 1.90
CA PRO A 34 3.68 5.05 0.58
C PRO A 34 5.20 5.10 0.71
N GLN A 35 5.89 4.11 0.13
CA GLN A 35 7.33 4.25 -0.04
C GLN A 35 7.59 5.39 -1.03
N LYS A 36 8.47 6.31 -0.67
CA LYS A 36 8.92 7.36 -1.59
C LYS A 36 9.68 6.65 -2.70
N THR A 37 9.08 6.55 -3.88
CA THR A 37 9.79 6.10 -5.08
C THR A 37 10.90 7.12 -5.37
N GLU A 38 12.12 6.66 -5.62
CA GLU A 38 13.23 7.50 -6.12
C GLU A 38 12.98 8.02 -7.56
N GLU A 39 11.73 8.19 -7.98
CA GLU A 39 11.40 8.77 -9.29
C GLU A 39 11.54 10.31 -9.30
N GLU A 40 11.90 10.93 -8.17
CA GLU A 40 12.38 12.32 -8.10
C GLU A 40 13.91 12.46 -8.30
N ARG A 41 14.66 11.36 -8.52
CA ARG A 41 16.14 11.39 -8.65
C ARG A 41 16.69 11.40 -10.08
N HIS A 42 15.85 11.28 -11.10
CA HIS A 42 16.28 11.40 -12.49
C HIS A 42 15.57 12.59 -13.17
N GLY A 43 16.02 13.79 -12.79
CA GLY A 43 15.89 14.99 -13.62
C GLY A 43 16.98 15.06 -14.68
#